data_AF-A0A924NHC2-F1
#
_entry.id   AF-A0A924NHC2-F1
#
_cell.length_a   1.000
_cell.length_b   1.000
_cell.length_c   1.000
_cell.angle_alpha   90.00
_cell.angle_beta   90.00
_cell.angle_gamma   90.00
#
_symmetry.space_group_name_H-M   'P 1'
#
loop_
_entity.id
_entity.type
_entity.pdbx_description
1 polymer ?
#
loop_
_entity_poly.entity_id
_entity_poly.type
_entity_poly.pdbx_seq_one_letter_code
_entity_poly.pdbx_strand_id
1 'polypeptide(L)' 'MTSAAYLGRLRLGINIDHVATVRNARGGATADPLRAALLAEAAGAD' A
#
# COMPACT_ATOMS: atom_id res chain seq x y z
N MET A 1 -17.20 15.67 -26.55
CA MET A 1 -17.15 14.55 -25.57
C MET A 1 -15.80 14.59 -24.89
N THR A 2 -15.73 15.06 -23.65
CA THR A 2 -14.48 15.28 -22.91
C THR A 2 -13.91 13.96 -22.37
N SER A 3 -12.63 13.72 -22.68
CA SER A 3 -11.79 12.55 -22.36
C SER A 3 -11.86 12.00 -20.92
N ALA A 4 -12.27 12.80 -19.94
CA ALA A 4 -12.27 12.44 -18.52
C ALA A 4 -13.18 11.24 -18.14
N ALA A 5 -14.20 10.92 -18.95
CA ALA A 5 -15.10 9.79 -18.68
C ALA A 5 -14.54 8.42 -19.14
N TYR A 6 -13.46 8.38 -19.94
CA TYR A 6 -12.94 7.13 -20.52
C TYR A 6 -11.87 6.46 -19.64
N LEU A 7 -11.23 7.22 -18.76
CA LEU A 7 -10.33 6.70 -17.74
C LEU A 7 -11.19 6.48 -16.49
N GLY A 8 -11.63 5.23 -16.27
CA GLY A 8 -12.28 4.86 -15.01
C GLY A 8 -11.48 5.34 -13.78
N ARG A 9 -12.14 5.43 -12.61
CA ARG A 9 -11.55 5.96 -11.37
C ARG A 9 -10.10 5.46 -11.19
N LEU A 10 -9.15 6.40 -11.13
CA LEU A 10 -7.74 6.11 -10.87
C LEU A 10 -7.60 5.46 -9.50
N ARG A 11 -6.84 4.36 -9.41
CA ARG A 11 -6.60 3.60 -8.17
C ARG A 11 -5.19 3.83 -7.66
N LEU A 12 -5.01 3.80 -6.35
CA LEU A 12 -3.70 3.93 -5.70
C LEU A 12 -3.31 2.63 -5.00
N GLY A 13 -2.38 1.88 -5.61
CA GLY A 13 -1.75 0.72 -4.95
C GLY A 13 -0.54 1.15 -4.11
N ILE A 14 -0.42 0.61 -2.90
CA ILE A 14 0.72 0.84 -2.00
C ILE A 14 1.55 -0.44 -1.88
N ASN A 15 2.82 -0.40 -2.31
CA ASN A 15 3.76 -1.51 -2.12
C ASN A 15 4.36 -1.46 -0.71
N ILE A 16 4.30 -2.58 0.02
CA ILE A 16 4.76 -2.72 1.41
C ILE A 16 6.04 -3.57 1.57
N ASP A 17 6.73 -3.93 0.49
CA ASP A 17 7.94 -4.79 0.50
C ASP A 17 9.07 -4.21 1.38
N HIS A 18 9.18 -2.88 1.45
CA HIS A 18 10.17 -2.22 2.30
C HIS A 18 9.86 -2.32 3.79
N VAL A 19 8.58 -2.46 4.18
CA VAL A 19 8.22 -2.78 5.57
C VAL A 19 8.78 -4.16 5.94
N ALA A 20 8.63 -5.13 5.05
CA ALA A 20 9.19 -6.48 5.24
C ALA A 20 10.73 -6.48 5.23
N THR A 21 11.35 -5.64 4.39
CA THR A 21 12.81 -5.50 4.33
C THR A 21 13.38 -5.04 5.67
N VAL A 22 12.78 -4.01 6.29
CA VAL A 22 13.21 -3.51 7.61
C VAL A 22 12.99 -4.56 8.70
N ARG A 23 11.84 -5.25 8.69
CA ARG A 23 11.55 -6.35 9.63
C ARG A 23 12.63 -7.42 9.55
N ASN A 24 12.94 -7.89 8.34
CA ASN A 24 13.89 -8.97 8.10
C ASN A 24 15.30 -8.57 8.53
N ALA A 25 15.71 -7.33 8.30
CA ALA A 25 17.01 -6.80 8.73
C ALA A 25 17.16 -6.76 10.27
N ARG A 26 16.06 -6.58 11.01
CA ARG A 26 16.05 -6.52 12.49
C ARG A 26 15.91 -7.89 13.16
N GLY A 27 15.41 -8.90 12.45
CA GLY A 27 15.15 -10.24 13.01
C GLY A 27 14.03 -10.28 14.05
N GLY A 28 13.17 -9.26 14.12
CA GLY A 28 12.06 -9.15 15.06
C GLY A 28 10.68 -9.13 14.39
N ALA A 29 9.62 -9.09 15.20
CA ALA A 29 8.24 -9.04 14.71
C ALA A 29 7.80 -7.66 14.19
N THR A 30 8.63 -6.63 14.33
CA THR A 30 8.30 -5.26 13.92
C THR A 30 9.33 -4.68 12.94
N ALA A 31 8.90 -3.92 11.92
CA ALA A 31 7.51 -3.56 11.59
C ALA A 31 6.75 -4.73 10.93
N ASP A 32 5.42 -4.75 11.07
CA ASP A 32 4.56 -5.79 10.49
C ASP A 32 3.99 -5.35 9.12
N PRO A 33 4.30 -6.05 8.02
CA PRO A 33 3.75 -5.77 6.69
C PRO A 33 2.22 -5.88 6.64
N LEU A 34 1.60 -6.79 7.40
CA LEU A 34 0.14 -6.93 7.42
C LEU A 34 -0.50 -5.66 8.02
N ARG A 35 0.01 -5.19 9.15
CA ARG A 35 -0.41 -3.90 9.72
C ARG A 35 -0.21 -2.74 8.74
N ALA A 36 0.86 -2.74 7.95
CA ALA A 36 1.08 -1.70 6.94
C ALA A 36 0.05 -1.73 5.81
N ALA A 37 -0.33 -2.92 5.32
CA ALA A 37 -1.41 -3.07 4.34
C ALA A 37 -2.74 -2.51 4.86
N LEU A 38 -3.13 -2.90 6.08
CA LEU A 38 -4.38 -2.44 6.69
C LEU A 38 -4.42 -0.92 6.87
N LEU A 39 -3.28 -0.31 7.23
CA LEU A 39 -3.17 1.15 7.33
C LEU A 39 -3.25 1.84 5.96
N ALA A 40 -2.69 1.24 4.91
CA ALA A 40 -2.77 1.76 3.55
C ALA A 40 -4.22 1.76 3.04
N GLU A 41 -4.94 0.64 3.21
CA GLU A 41 -6.37 0.54 2.86
C GLU A 41 -7.21 1.55 3.65
N ALA A 42 -7.00 1.65 4.97
CA ALA A 42 -7.70 2.61 5.82
C ALA A 42 -7.40 4.08 5.44
N ALA A 43 -6.26 4.35 4.81
CA ALA A 43 -5.86 5.66 4.31
C ALA A 43 -6.30 5.95 2.86
N GLY A 44 -7.01 5.02 2.20
CA GLY A 44 -7.56 5.21 0.86
C GLY A 44 -6.72 4.63 -0.28
N ALA A 45 -5.86 3.65 0.00
CA ALA A 45 -5.35 2.77 -1.05
C ALA A 45 -6.48 1.89 -1.61
N ASP A 46 -6.40 1.57 -2.90
CA ASP A 46 -7.41 0.84 -3.69
C ASP A 46 -6.83 -0.42 -4.38
#